data_AF-W1YP28-F1
#
_entry.id   AF-W1YP28-F1
#
_cell.length_a   1.000
_cell.length_b   1.000
_cell.length_c   1.000
_cell.angle_alpha   90.00
_cell.angle_beta   90.00
_cell.angle_gamma   90.00
#
_symmetry.space_group_name_H-M   'P 1'
#
loop_
_entity.id
_entity.type
_entity.pdbx_description
1 polymer ?
#
loop_
_entity_poly.entity_id
_entity_poly.type
_entity_poly.pdbx_seq_one_letter_code
_entity_poly.pdbx_strand_id
1 'polypeptide(L)'
;KELTGLNSASFNNAAGNPTVKIDGDKGINAGDMKVTNVADGVDDKDAVNVSQLKKTDAKAEANKTAIDKNTTALANKISLEGNTGSTTAKSLNDGAVSFKIKGEDGIATTAAGNDVTVKLDTDTKNKIDNAADKDLSNLNPAGEQKVKDIAAW
;
A
#
# COMPACT_ATOMS: atom_id res chain seq x y z
N LYS A 1 29.08 45.55 50.07
CA LYS A 1 28.58 44.31 50.71
C LYS A 1 28.52 43.27 49.61
N GLU A 2 29.27 42.17 49.70
CA GLU A 2 29.19 41.11 48.69
C GLU A 2 27.89 40.32 48.86
N LEU A 3 27.28 39.88 47.76
CA LEU A 3 26.00 39.18 47.72
C LEU A 3 26.16 37.65 47.78
N THR A 4 27.19 37.17 48.46
CA THR A 4 27.44 35.73 48.65
C THR A 4 26.31 35.12 49.49
N GLY A 5 25.58 34.14 48.95
CA GLY A 5 24.47 33.45 49.62
C GLY A 5 23.07 33.70 49.04
N LEU A 6 22.93 34.46 47.95
CA LEU A 6 21.64 34.55 47.24
C LEU A 6 21.34 33.23 46.50
N ASN A 7 20.32 32.50 46.97
CA ASN A 7 19.81 31.28 46.31
C ASN A 7 18.71 31.55 45.27
N SER A 8 18.12 32.76 45.29
CA SER A 8 17.00 33.09 44.40
C SER A 8 16.86 34.60 44.18
N ALA A 9 16.29 34.97 43.04
CA ALA A 9 15.88 36.33 42.70
C ALA A 9 14.46 36.34 42.09
N SER A 10 13.66 37.36 42.38
CA SER A 10 12.35 37.55 41.76
C SER A 10 12.07 39.00 41.39
N PHE A 11 11.31 39.19 40.31
CA PHE A 11 10.70 40.45 39.94
C PHE A 11 9.21 40.34 40.28
N ASN A 12 8.67 41.32 41.00
CA ASN A 12 7.29 41.27 41.50
C ASN A 12 6.43 42.31 40.78
N ASN A 13 5.15 42.00 40.57
CA ASN A 13 4.18 42.99 40.12
C ASN A 13 3.80 43.96 41.26
N ALA A 14 2.96 44.95 40.95
CA ALA A 14 2.48 45.93 41.93
C ALA A 14 1.70 45.31 43.12
N ALA A 15 1.16 44.10 42.95
CA ALA A 15 0.48 43.35 44.02
C ALA A 15 1.45 42.50 44.86
N GLY A 16 2.76 42.55 44.58
CA GLY A 16 3.80 41.79 45.29
C GLY A 16 3.96 40.33 44.83
N ASN A 17 3.21 39.89 43.81
CA ASN A 17 3.33 38.53 43.28
C ASN A 17 4.53 38.43 42.31
N PRO A 18 5.37 37.39 42.41
CA PRO A 18 6.51 37.22 41.51
C PRO A 18 6.04 36.94 40.07
N THR A 19 6.53 37.72 39.11
CA THR A 19 6.27 37.58 37.67
C THR A 19 7.43 36.95 36.91
N VAL A 20 8.66 37.00 37.42
CA VAL A 20 9.79 36.21 36.91
C VAL A 20 10.62 35.77 38.12
N LYS A 21 11.02 34.51 38.18
CA LYS A 21 11.77 33.94 39.31
C LYS A 21 12.93 33.09 38.82
N ILE A 22 14.09 33.28 39.44
CA ILE A 22 15.26 32.39 39.34
C ILE A 22 15.44 31.76 40.72
N ASP A 23 15.45 30.44 40.79
CA ASP A 23 15.56 29.66 42.02
C ASP A 23 16.63 28.59 41.81
N GLY A 24 17.67 28.59 42.65
CA GLY A 24 18.81 27.68 42.52
C GLY A 24 18.42 26.19 42.60
N ASP A 25 17.32 25.87 43.29
CA ASP A 25 16.85 24.50 43.48
C ASP A 25 15.73 24.11 42.50
N LYS A 26 14.99 25.10 41.96
CA LYS A 26 13.80 24.86 41.12
C LYS A 26 13.91 25.34 39.67
N GLY A 27 14.99 26.05 39.31
CA GLY A 27 15.21 26.58 37.96
C GLY A 27 14.56 27.96 37.72
N ILE A 28 14.22 28.24 36.46
CA ILE A 28 13.73 29.55 36.00
C ILE A 28 12.24 29.47 35.68
N ASN A 29 11.47 30.42 36.19
CA ASN A 29 10.08 30.66 35.80
C ASN A 29 9.97 32.05 35.15
N ALA A 30 9.55 32.09 33.88
CA ALA A 30 9.37 33.32 33.10
C ALA A 30 8.02 34.03 33.34
N GLY A 31 7.15 33.46 34.19
CA GLY A 31 5.81 33.95 34.56
C GLY A 31 5.00 34.49 33.38
N ASP A 32 4.69 33.58 32.46
CA ASP A 32 3.89 33.81 31.25
C ASP A 32 4.46 34.87 30.29
N MET A 33 5.69 35.32 30.48
CA MET A 33 6.38 36.21 29.56
C MET A 33 7.04 35.42 28.41
N LYS A 34 7.08 36.05 27.23
CA LYS A 34 7.88 35.55 26.10
C LYS A 34 9.37 35.70 26.43
N VAL A 35 10.14 34.64 26.19
CA VAL A 35 11.61 34.70 26.19
C VAL A 35 12.07 34.98 24.75
N THR A 36 12.51 36.21 24.49
CA THR A 36 12.96 36.66 23.16
C THR A 36 14.49 36.74 23.08
N ASN A 37 15.03 36.94 21.87
CA ASN A 37 16.47 37.02 21.60
C ASN A 37 17.25 35.74 21.96
N VAL A 38 16.58 34.59 21.91
CA VAL A 38 17.22 33.28 22.04
C VAL A 38 17.91 32.96 20.72
N ALA A 39 19.24 32.91 20.73
CA ALA A 39 20.03 32.44 19.59
C ALA A 39 19.67 30.98 19.26
N ASP A 40 20.02 30.51 18.06
CA ASP A 40 19.84 29.09 17.74
C ASP A 40 20.65 28.26 18.74
N GLY A 41 20.01 27.30 19.40
CA GLY A 41 20.70 26.35 20.28
C GLY A 41 21.66 25.47 19.47
N VAL A 42 22.86 25.26 20.00
CA VAL A 42 23.95 24.53 19.33
C VAL A 42 24.24 23.22 20.06
N ASP A 43 24.30 23.26 21.39
CA ASP A 43 24.56 22.09 22.22
C ASP A 43 23.26 21.39 22.66
N ASP A 44 23.33 20.11 23.01
CA ASP A 44 22.17 19.26 23.35
C ASP A 44 21.27 19.82 24.48
N LYS A 45 21.78 20.72 25.31
CA LYS A 45 21.08 21.31 26.46
C LYS A 45 20.68 22.77 26.25
N ASP A 46 20.93 23.33 25.07
CA ASP A 46 20.54 24.70 24.76
C ASP A 46 19.02 24.79 24.59
N ALA A 47 18.47 25.94 24.97
CA ALA A 47 17.11 26.28 24.60
C ALA A 47 17.02 26.51 23.08
N VAL A 48 15.98 25.97 22.44
CA VAL A 48 15.73 26.19 21.01
C VAL A 48 14.76 27.34 20.81
N ASN A 49 14.94 28.08 19.72
CA ASN A 49 13.99 29.12 19.32
C ASN A 49 12.96 28.61 18.29
N VAL A 50 11.92 29.41 18.05
CA VAL A 50 10.81 29.04 17.14
C VAL A 50 11.30 28.83 15.69
N SER A 51 12.41 29.43 15.27
CA SER A 51 12.93 29.24 13.92
C SER A 51 13.48 27.81 13.71
N GLN A 52 14.11 27.23 14.74
CA GLN A 52 14.56 25.84 14.71
C GLN A 52 13.38 24.87 14.67
N LEU A 53 12.32 25.14 15.45
CA LEU A 53 11.07 24.36 15.40
C LEU A 53 10.45 24.40 14.00
N LYS A 54 10.34 25.59 13.38
CA LYS A 54 9.80 25.74 12.01
C LYS A 54 10.62 24.98 10.96
N LYS A 55 11.94 24.86 11.11
CA LYS A 55 12.79 24.05 10.22
C LYS A 55 12.44 22.55 10.35
N THR A 56 12.22 22.07 11.58
CA THR A 56 11.77 20.70 11.85
C THR A 56 10.38 20.45 11.26
N ASP A 57 9.44 21.38 11.45
CA ASP A 57 8.09 21.28 10.88
C ASP A 57 8.14 21.21 9.35
N ALA A 58 8.96 22.05 8.70
CA ALA A 58 9.15 22.00 7.25
C ALA A 58 9.70 20.63 6.77
N LYS A 59 10.60 20.01 7.55
CA LYS A 59 11.10 18.67 7.25
C LYS A 59 10.02 17.60 7.43
N ALA A 60 9.18 17.72 8.45
CA ALA A 60 8.04 16.83 8.66
C ALA A 60 7.04 16.93 7.50
N GLU A 61 6.70 18.14 7.04
CA GLU A 61 5.81 18.36 5.89
C GLU A 61 6.40 17.83 4.58
N ALA A 62 7.70 18.03 4.35
CA ALA A 62 8.39 17.44 3.20
C ALA A 62 8.34 15.91 3.24
N ASN A 63 8.55 15.31 4.41
CA ASN A 63 8.44 13.86 4.59
C ASN A 63 6.99 13.39 4.38
N LYS A 64 5.98 14.11 4.87
CA LYS A 64 4.56 13.80 4.64
C LYS A 64 4.24 13.79 3.15
N THR A 65 4.68 14.81 2.43
CA THR A 65 4.52 14.91 0.97
C THR A 65 5.17 13.73 0.24
N ALA A 66 6.39 13.35 0.65
CA ALA A 66 7.09 12.21 0.07
C ALA A 66 6.37 10.87 0.34
N ILE A 67 5.83 10.69 1.55
CA ILE A 67 5.03 9.51 1.92
C ILE A 67 3.75 9.45 1.08
N ASP A 68 3.06 10.56 0.86
CA ASP A 68 1.83 10.60 0.05
C ASP A 68 2.11 10.27 -1.41
N LYS A 69 3.22 10.79 -1.96
CA LYS A 69 3.68 10.45 -3.30
C LYS A 69 3.98 8.95 -3.41
N ASN A 70 4.69 8.38 -2.44
CA ASN A 70 4.99 6.95 -2.41
C ASN A 70 3.71 6.11 -2.28
N THR A 71 2.76 6.52 -1.43
CA THR A 71 1.47 5.85 -1.27
C THR A 71 0.69 5.81 -2.59
N THR A 72 0.67 6.93 -3.32
CA THR A 72 0.02 7.02 -4.63
C THR A 72 0.73 6.16 -5.68
N ALA A 73 2.06 6.23 -5.75
CA ALA A 73 2.86 5.47 -6.70
C ALA A 73 2.75 3.95 -6.48
N LEU A 74 2.59 3.53 -5.23
CA LEU A 74 2.38 2.14 -4.91
C LEU A 74 1.00 1.66 -5.35
N ALA A 75 -0.05 2.49 -5.33
CA ALA A 75 -1.47 2.11 -5.52
C ALA A 75 -1.85 1.56 -6.92
N ASN A 76 -0.90 0.98 -7.63
CA ASN A 76 -1.06 0.27 -8.89
C ASN A 76 -2.09 -0.85 -8.78
N LYS A 77 -2.99 -0.89 -9.76
CA LYS A 77 -3.99 -1.91 -9.93
C LYS A 77 -3.86 -2.51 -11.33
N ILE A 78 -4.19 -3.79 -11.46
CA ILE A 78 -4.28 -4.47 -12.74
C ILE A 78 -5.73 -4.90 -12.96
N SER A 79 -6.26 -4.62 -14.14
CA SER A 79 -7.47 -5.24 -14.69
C SER A 79 -7.11 -5.88 -16.02
N LEU A 80 -7.81 -6.95 -16.38
CA LEU A 80 -7.71 -7.58 -17.68
C LEU A 80 -8.98 -7.26 -18.46
N GLU A 81 -8.81 -6.92 -19.74
CA GLU A 81 -9.91 -6.62 -20.67
C GLU A 81 -10.02 -7.75 -21.69
N GLY A 82 -11.26 -8.10 -22.02
CA GLY A 82 -11.56 -9.05 -23.09
C GLY A 82 -12.19 -8.36 -24.30
N ASN A 83 -12.52 -9.15 -25.32
CA ASN A 83 -13.35 -8.66 -26.43
C ASN A 83 -14.73 -8.19 -25.94
N THR A 84 -15.19 -8.76 -24.82
CA THR A 84 -16.33 -8.27 -24.03
C THR A 84 -15.96 -8.25 -22.55
N GLY A 85 -16.29 -7.16 -21.85
CA GLY A 85 -16.13 -7.03 -20.40
C GLY A 85 -14.68 -6.82 -19.90
N SER A 86 -14.57 -6.62 -18.60
CA SER A 86 -13.30 -6.41 -17.88
C SER A 86 -13.37 -7.04 -16.50
N THR A 87 -12.23 -7.44 -15.96
CA THR A 87 -12.16 -7.88 -14.56
C THR A 87 -12.23 -6.67 -13.62
N THR A 88 -12.68 -6.89 -12.38
CA THR A 88 -12.48 -5.90 -11.32
C THR A 88 -10.98 -5.68 -11.11
N ALA A 89 -10.55 -4.41 -11.03
CA ALA A 89 -9.15 -4.06 -10.84
C ALA A 89 -8.63 -4.57 -9.48
N LYS A 90 -7.58 -5.39 -9.47
CA LYS A 90 -6.94 -5.90 -8.25
C LYS A 90 -5.72 -5.06 -7.90
N SER A 91 -5.67 -4.59 -6.64
CA SER A 91 -4.52 -3.88 -6.08
C SER A 91 -3.33 -4.81 -5.92
N LEU A 92 -2.14 -4.36 -6.32
CA LEU A 92 -0.89 -5.10 -6.15
C LEU A 92 -0.31 -5.01 -4.74
N ASN A 93 -0.81 -4.07 -3.92
CA ASN A 93 -0.34 -3.90 -2.54
C ASN A 93 -1.28 -4.51 -1.50
N ASP A 94 -2.31 -5.21 -1.94
CA ASP A 94 -3.32 -5.79 -1.08
C ASP A 94 -2.93 -7.22 -0.69
N GLY A 95 -1.87 -7.34 0.10
CA GLY A 95 -1.35 -8.61 0.62
C GLY A 95 -1.00 -9.62 -0.47
N ALA A 96 -1.40 -10.88 -0.27
CA ALA A 96 -1.23 -11.93 -1.27
C ALA A 96 -2.15 -11.68 -2.49
N VAL A 97 -1.55 -11.45 -3.65
CA VAL A 97 -2.27 -11.26 -4.92
C VAL A 97 -2.50 -12.63 -5.57
N SER A 98 -3.76 -13.00 -5.77
CA SER A 98 -4.13 -14.23 -6.49
C SER A 98 -4.84 -13.87 -7.79
N PHE A 99 -4.31 -14.35 -8.91
CA PHE A 99 -4.94 -14.29 -10.21
C PHE A 99 -5.64 -15.62 -10.49
N LYS A 100 -6.97 -15.60 -10.52
CA LYS A 100 -7.76 -16.77 -10.89
C LYS A 100 -8.01 -16.74 -12.39
N ILE A 101 -7.60 -17.79 -13.10
CA ILE A 101 -7.96 -18.02 -14.50
C ILE A 101 -8.99 -19.15 -14.52
N LYS A 102 -10.23 -18.82 -14.85
CA LYS A 102 -11.32 -19.79 -14.94
C LYS A 102 -11.41 -20.32 -16.37
N GLY A 103 -11.32 -21.64 -16.51
CA GLY A 103 -11.70 -22.32 -17.75
C GLY A 103 -13.22 -22.53 -17.76
N GLU A 104 -13.86 -22.17 -18.86
CA GLU A 104 -15.27 -22.43 -19.15
C GLU A 104 -15.37 -22.94 -20.60
N ASP A 105 -16.53 -23.47 -20.98
CA ASP A 105 -16.90 -23.83 -22.37
C ASP A 105 -15.83 -24.60 -23.16
N GLY A 106 -15.39 -25.73 -22.61
CA GLY A 106 -14.41 -26.59 -23.29
C GLY A 106 -12.97 -26.34 -22.89
N ILE A 107 -12.70 -25.38 -21.99
CA ILE A 107 -11.36 -25.03 -21.52
C ILE A 107 -11.16 -25.45 -20.07
N ALA A 108 -10.00 -26.05 -19.80
CA ALA A 108 -9.52 -26.37 -18.46
C ALA A 108 -8.26 -25.57 -18.12
N THR A 109 -8.15 -25.14 -16.87
CA THR A 109 -6.96 -24.45 -16.32
C THR A 109 -6.37 -25.25 -15.16
N THR A 110 -5.05 -25.24 -15.02
CA THR A 110 -4.35 -25.87 -13.88
C THR A 110 -3.12 -25.06 -13.53
N ALA A 111 -2.96 -24.70 -12.25
CA ALA A 111 -1.78 -23.98 -11.76
C ALA A 111 -0.89 -24.92 -10.95
N ALA A 112 0.40 -24.96 -11.26
CA ALA A 112 1.38 -25.77 -10.53
C ALA A 112 2.76 -25.11 -10.63
N GLY A 113 3.46 -24.97 -9.49
CA GLY A 113 4.73 -24.27 -9.44
C GLY A 113 4.58 -22.82 -9.92
N ASN A 114 5.33 -22.47 -10.97
CA ASN A 114 5.33 -21.13 -11.55
C ASN A 114 4.42 -20.98 -12.77
N ASP A 115 3.75 -22.05 -13.21
CA ASP A 115 3.00 -22.09 -14.45
C ASP A 115 1.50 -22.18 -14.24
N VAL A 116 0.75 -21.56 -15.17
CA VAL A 116 -0.68 -21.83 -15.38
C VAL A 116 -0.85 -22.42 -16.77
N THR A 117 -1.31 -23.67 -16.83
CA THR A 117 -1.64 -24.33 -18.08
C THR A 117 -3.09 -24.05 -18.43
N VAL A 118 -3.34 -23.67 -19.69
CA VAL A 118 -4.68 -23.52 -20.28
C VAL A 118 -4.76 -24.48 -21.47
N LYS A 119 -5.76 -25.35 -21.48
CA LYS A 119 -5.93 -26.39 -22.51
C LYS A 119 -7.40 -26.67 -22.76
N LEU A 120 -7.70 -27.38 -23.84
CA LEU A 120 -9.01 -28.02 -23.99
C LEU A 120 -9.23 -29.01 -22.83
N ASP A 121 -10.45 -29.04 -22.31
CA ASP A 121 -10.84 -30.09 -21.38
C ASP A 121 -10.87 -31.46 -22.07
N THR A 122 -10.83 -32.51 -21.24
CA THR A 122 -10.72 -33.90 -21.72
C THR A 122 -11.87 -34.28 -22.63
N ASP A 123 -13.10 -33.88 -22.29
CA ASP A 123 -14.30 -34.27 -23.02
C ASP A 123 -14.35 -33.60 -24.39
N THR A 124 -14.02 -32.31 -24.46
CA THR A 124 -13.94 -31.53 -25.70
C THR A 124 -12.82 -32.05 -26.59
N LYS A 125 -11.64 -32.33 -26.01
CA LYS A 125 -10.54 -32.94 -26.74
C LYS A 125 -10.95 -34.29 -27.35
N ASN A 126 -11.57 -35.17 -26.55
CA ASN A 126 -12.02 -36.48 -27.02
C ASN A 126 -13.06 -36.38 -28.15
N LYS A 127 -14.00 -35.43 -28.05
CA LYS A 127 -14.98 -35.18 -29.13
C LYS A 127 -14.31 -34.73 -30.43
N ILE A 128 -13.32 -33.83 -30.35
CA ILE A 128 -12.59 -33.33 -31.53
C ILE A 128 -11.73 -34.44 -32.14
N ASP A 129 -10.99 -35.19 -31.32
CA ASP A 129 -10.17 -36.31 -31.78
C ASP A 129 -11.05 -37.35 -32.52
N ASN A 130 -12.24 -37.64 -32.00
CA ASN A 130 -13.21 -38.57 -32.62
C ASN A 130 -13.88 -37.99 -33.89
N ALA A 131 -14.01 -36.67 -34.02
CA ALA A 131 -14.62 -36.05 -35.19
C ALA A 131 -13.67 -35.94 -36.39
N ALA A 132 -12.36 -36.01 -36.17
CA ALA A 132 -11.33 -35.76 -37.17
C ALA A 132 -10.77 -37.03 -37.84
N ASP A 133 -11.25 -38.23 -37.49
CA ASP A 133 -10.79 -39.47 -38.12
C ASP A 133 -11.46 -39.68 -39.50
N LYS A 134 -10.63 -39.90 -40.53
CA LYS A 134 -11.08 -40.08 -41.93
C LYS A 134 -11.70 -41.45 -42.19
N ASP A 135 -11.40 -42.42 -41.34
CA ASP A 135 -11.81 -43.81 -41.55
C ASP A 135 -13.21 -44.10 -40.98
N LEU A 136 -13.94 -43.08 -40.54
CA LEU A 136 -15.28 -43.19 -39.92
C LEU A 136 -15.30 -44.14 -38.71
N SER A 137 -14.13 -44.35 -38.06
CA SER A 137 -13.97 -45.17 -36.86
C SER A 137 -14.82 -44.69 -35.68
N ASN A 138 -15.34 -43.47 -35.78
CA ASN A 138 -16.22 -42.81 -34.83
C ASN A 138 -17.70 -43.21 -34.96
N LEU A 139 -18.07 -43.95 -36.00
CA LEU A 139 -19.41 -44.51 -36.13
C LEU A 139 -19.57 -45.69 -35.16
N ASN A 140 -20.69 -45.70 -34.43
CA ASN A 140 -21.13 -46.92 -33.76
C ASN A 140 -21.81 -47.84 -34.79
N PRO A 141 -22.11 -49.11 -34.44
CA PRO A 141 -22.73 -50.05 -35.38
C PRO A 141 -24.04 -49.55 -36.02
N ALA A 142 -24.82 -48.75 -35.30
CA ALA A 142 -26.03 -48.13 -35.84
C ALA A 142 -25.71 -47.03 -36.87
N GLY A 143 -24.66 -46.25 -36.64
CA GLY A 143 -24.12 -45.26 -37.58
C GLY A 143 -23.58 -45.92 -38.85
N GLU A 144 -22.80 -46.99 -38.71
CA GLU A 144 -22.33 -47.79 -39.85
C GLU A 144 -23.50 -48.34 -40.68
N GLN A 145 -24.53 -48.88 -40.02
CA GLN A 145 -25.71 -49.39 -40.71
C GLN A 145 -26.43 -48.28 -41.47
N LYS A 146 -26.60 -47.09 -40.88
CA LYS A 146 -27.17 -45.94 -41.60
C LYS A 146 -26.36 -45.56 -42.84
N VAL A 147 -25.03 -45.59 -42.78
CA VAL A 147 -24.19 -45.33 -43.96
C VAL A 147 -24.40 -46.40 -45.03
N LYS A 148 -24.45 -47.67 -44.66
CA LYS A 148 -24.75 -48.79 -45.58
C LYS A 148 -26.12 -48.64 -46.24
N ASP A 149 -27.14 -48.29 -45.46
CA ASP A 149 -28.50 -48.09 -45.94
C ASP A 149 -28.58 -46.93 -46.95
N ILE A 150 -27.82 -45.85 -46.74
CA ILE A 150 -27.75 -44.71 -47.67
C ILE A 150 -26.97 -45.06 -48.95
N ALA A 151 -25.87 -45.82 -48.82
CA ALA A 151 -25.02 -46.21 -49.95
C ALA A 151 -25.63 -47.30 -50.85
N ALA A 152 -26.72 -47.94 -50.42
CA ALA A 152 -27.42 -48.98 -51.16
C ALA A 152 -28.38 -48.43 -52.25
N TRP A 153 -28.26 -47.15 -52.62
CA TRP A 153 -28.98 -46.50 -53.72
C TRP A 153 -28.28 -46.73 -55.05
#